data_AF-A0A9W4SXX8-F1
#
_entry.id   AF-A0A9W4SXX8-F1
#
_cell.length_a   1.000
_cell.length_b   1.000
_cell.length_c   1.000
_cell.angle_alpha   90.00
_cell.angle_beta   90.00
_cell.angle_gamma   90.00
#
_symmetry.space_group_name_H-M   'P 1'
#
loop_
_entity.id
_entity.type
_entity.pdbx_description
1 polymer ?
#
loop_
_entity_poly.entity_id
_entity_poly.type
_entity_poly.pdbx_seq_one_letter_code
_entity_poly.pdbx_strand_id
1 'polypeptide(L)'
;MAMVVARILPAPRLQYHTFSCDVSFILKDGSWNMCDKKVTASATLSSWAVITFGRYELKAVQNFIQELVNTCFDIEMNILNKSSPIQQVLSNTSIALYAEIKCISDTVLGVASQCVQSKHIFQAKSIPFISQQPTMIIGAAVSHPSPSSDYTRPNIAALYTSMNSKAS
;
A
#
# COMPACT_ATOMS: atom_id res chain seq x y z
N MET A 1 38.32 14.96 -6.05
CA MET A 1 37.62 13.65 -6.05
C MET A 1 38.38 12.74 -5.09
N ALA A 2 37.74 12.22 -4.04
CA ALA A 2 38.38 11.26 -3.13
C ALA A 2 37.98 9.83 -3.54
N MET A 3 38.94 8.91 -3.68
CA MET A 3 38.64 7.50 -3.89
C MET A 3 38.28 6.85 -2.55
N VAL A 4 37.13 6.19 -2.50
CA VAL A 4 36.64 5.47 -1.33
C VAL A 4 36.42 4.01 -1.72
N VAL A 5 36.96 3.08 -0.93
CA VAL A 5 36.69 1.66 -1.10
C VAL A 5 35.28 1.36 -0.57
N ALA A 6 34.41 0.87 -1.45
CA ALA A 6 33.03 0.49 -1.12
C ALA A 6 32.83 -1.03 -1.24
N ARG A 7 31.72 -1.54 -0.69
CA ARG A 7 31.31 -2.95 -0.79
C ARG A 7 29.89 -3.03 -1.35
N ILE A 8 29.67 -3.96 -2.27
CA ILE A 8 28.33 -4.35 -2.73
C ILE A 8 27.90 -5.56 -1.91
N LEU A 9 26.84 -5.40 -1.12
CA LEU A 9 26.29 -6.51 -0.34
C LEU A 9 25.52 -7.48 -1.25
N PRO A 10 25.57 -8.79 -0.99
CA PRO A 10 24.76 -9.76 -1.73
C PRO A 10 23.28 -9.48 -1.46
N ALA A 11 22.47 -9.55 -2.52
CA ALA A 11 21.04 -9.35 -2.42
C ALA A 11 20.36 -10.43 -1.55
N PRO A 12 19.36 -10.07 -0.73
CA PRO A 12 18.64 -11.05 0.07
C PRO A 12 17.78 -11.96 -0.82
N ARG A 13 17.48 -13.16 -0.32
CA ARG A 13 16.48 -14.04 -0.94
C ARG A 13 15.08 -13.61 -0.53
N LEU A 14 14.18 -13.53 -1.51
CA LEU A 14 12.76 -13.31 -1.28
C LEU A 14 12.01 -14.63 -1.31
N GLN A 15 10.95 -14.72 -0.50
CA GLN A 15 10.09 -15.88 -0.39
C GLN A 15 8.61 -15.50 -0.55
N TYR A 16 7.90 -16.24 -1.38
CA TYR A 16 6.47 -16.09 -1.66
C TYR A 16 5.67 -17.29 -1.16
N HIS A 17 4.35 -17.27 -1.33
CA HIS A 17 3.49 -18.41 -0.99
C HIS A 17 3.88 -19.65 -1.80
N THR A 18 3.66 -20.83 -1.23
CA THR A 18 4.06 -22.13 -1.82
C THR A 18 3.39 -22.43 -3.15
N PHE A 19 2.24 -21.82 -3.45
CA PHE A 19 1.56 -21.95 -4.74
C PHE A 19 2.05 -20.97 -5.81
N SER A 20 3.09 -20.18 -5.55
CA SER A 20 3.70 -19.29 -6.54
C SER A 20 4.56 -20.06 -7.54
N CYS A 21 4.66 -19.59 -8.79
CA CYS A 21 5.53 -20.21 -9.79
C CYS A 21 7.01 -20.16 -9.39
N ASP A 22 7.44 -19.04 -8.81
CA ASP A 22 8.78 -18.83 -8.26
C ASP A 22 8.71 -18.53 -6.76
N VAL A 23 8.74 -19.59 -5.96
CA VAL A 23 8.59 -19.52 -4.49
C VAL A 23 9.76 -18.79 -3.83
N SER A 24 10.99 -18.95 -4.34
CA SER A 24 12.16 -18.24 -3.82
C SER A 24 13.13 -17.84 -4.91
N PHE A 25 13.62 -16.61 -4.88
CA PHE A 25 14.61 -16.09 -5.83
C PHE A 25 15.51 -15.03 -5.19
N ILE A 26 16.62 -14.72 -5.86
CA ILE A 26 17.54 -13.64 -5.50
C ILE A 26 17.24 -12.44 -6.39
N LEU A 27 17.14 -11.25 -5.78
CA LEU A 27 16.89 -10.01 -6.49
C LEU A 27 18.01 -9.70 -7.50
N LYS A 28 17.63 -9.21 -8.68
CA LYS A 28 18.56 -8.64 -9.65
C LYS A 28 18.50 -7.13 -9.52
N ASP A 29 19.66 -6.49 -9.30
CA ASP A 29 19.79 -5.04 -9.23
C ASP A 29 18.81 -4.34 -8.26
N GLY A 30 18.51 -5.00 -7.13
CA GLY A 30 17.57 -4.48 -6.13
C GLY A 30 16.12 -4.36 -6.61
N SER A 31 15.75 -5.00 -7.71
CA SER A 31 14.44 -4.88 -8.36
C SER A 31 13.71 -6.22 -8.47
N TRP A 32 12.38 -6.19 -8.37
CA TRP A 32 11.51 -7.36 -8.49
C TRP A 32 10.03 -6.99 -8.64
N ASN A 33 9.17 -7.99 -8.86
CA ASN A 33 7.74 -7.85 -9.04
C ASN A 33 6.93 -8.99 -8.39
N MET A 34 5.61 -8.86 -8.43
CA MET A 34 4.62 -9.86 -7.98
C MET A 34 4.07 -10.72 -9.13
N CYS A 35 4.62 -10.60 -10.35
CA CYS A 35 4.12 -11.35 -11.51
C CYS A 35 4.28 -12.86 -11.26
N ASP A 36 3.17 -13.59 -11.38
CA ASP A 36 3.09 -15.04 -11.11
C ASP A 36 3.46 -15.43 -9.66
N LYS A 37 3.31 -14.49 -8.71
CA LYS A 37 3.60 -14.69 -7.28
C LYS A 37 2.38 -14.38 -6.42
N LYS A 38 2.24 -15.17 -5.35
CA LYS A 38 1.11 -15.09 -4.40
C LYS A 38 1.59 -14.60 -3.05
N VAL A 39 0.74 -13.82 -2.35
CA VAL A 39 1.13 -13.25 -1.05
C VAL A 39 1.22 -14.34 0.02
N THR A 40 2.24 -14.28 0.88
CA THR A 40 2.49 -15.31 1.90
C THR A 40 1.41 -15.39 2.99
N ALA A 41 0.70 -14.30 3.24
CA ALA A 41 -0.43 -14.24 4.17
C ALA A 41 -1.53 -13.41 3.50
N SER A 42 -2.63 -14.05 3.13
CA SER A 42 -3.77 -13.38 2.52
C SER A 42 -4.85 -13.06 3.55
N ALA A 43 -5.62 -12.02 3.27
CA ALA A 43 -6.80 -11.64 4.02
C ALA A 43 -8.06 -11.91 3.19
N THR A 44 -9.17 -12.17 3.87
CA THR A 44 -10.49 -12.25 3.24
C THR A 44 -11.24 -10.93 3.43
N LEU A 45 -11.64 -10.31 2.32
CA LEU A 45 -12.44 -9.10 2.30
C LEU A 45 -13.93 -9.47 2.16
N SER A 46 -14.66 -9.40 3.28
CA SER A 46 -16.09 -9.76 3.32
C SER A 46 -17.01 -8.60 2.93
N SER A 47 -16.68 -7.38 3.36
CA SER A 47 -17.46 -6.18 3.12
C SER A 47 -16.56 -5.02 2.74
N TRP A 48 -16.91 -4.31 1.67
CA TRP A 48 -16.19 -3.15 1.16
C TRP A 48 -17.11 -2.29 0.29
N ALA A 49 -16.71 -1.03 0.10
CA ALA A 49 -17.44 -0.03 -0.69
C ALA A 49 -16.46 0.77 -1.56
N VAL A 50 -16.93 1.26 -2.71
CA VAL A 50 -16.17 2.17 -3.57
C VAL A 50 -16.87 3.52 -3.62
N ILE A 51 -16.17 4.56 -3.17
CA ILE A 51 -16.66 5.93 -3.21
C ILE A 51 -15.81 6.71 -4.20
N THR A 52 -16.44 7.29 -5.23
CA THR A 52 -15.74 8.09 -6.24
C THR A 52 -16.05 9.56 -6.04
N PHE A 53 -15.02 10.37 -5.83
CA PHE A 53 -15.14 11.82 -5.67
C PHE A 53 -14.92 12.50 -7.04
N GLY A 54 -16.02 12.71 -7.78
CA GLY A 54 -16.02 13.24 -9.14
C GLY A 54 -17.07 12.59 -10.05
N ARG A 55 -17.12 13.02 -11.32
CA ARG A 55 -17.97 12.41 -12.36
C ARG A 55 -17.14 11.42 -13.17
N TYR A 56 -17.44 10.14 -13.02
CA TYR A 56 -16.81 9.07 -13.79
C TYR A 56 -17.87 8.24 -14.49
N GLU A 57 -17.54 7.75 -15.69
CA GLU A 57 -18.38 6.78 -16.38
C GLU A 57 -18.48 5.52 -15.51
N LEU A 58 -19.71 5.07 -15.24
CA LEU A 58 -19.96 3.89 -14.40
C LEU A 58 -19.20 2.66 -14.93
N LYS A 59 -19.14 2.51 -16.25
CA LYS A 59 -18.42 1.42 -16.92
C LYS A 59 -16.92 1.44 -16.63
N ALA A 60 -16.30 2.62 -16.61
CA ALA A 60 -14.87 2.74 -16.28
C ALA A 60 -14.58 2.34 -14.83
N VAL A 61 -15.45 2.74 -13.90
CA VAL A 61 -15.35 2.35 -12.48
C VAL A 61 -15.57 0.84 -12.30
N GLN A 62 -16.53 0.27 -13.02
CA GLN A 62 -16.81 -1.17 -13.00
C GLN A 62 -15.63 -1.98 -13.55
N ASN A 63 -15.03 -1.56 -14.67
CA ASN A 63 -13.85 -2.21 -15.22
C ASN A 63 -12.69 -2.18 -14.22
N PHE A 64 -12.45 -1.03 -13.57
CA PHE A 64 -11.44 -0.94 -12.51
C PHE A 64 -11.72 -1.91 -11.35
N ILE A 65 -12.97 -1.98 -10.89
CA ILE A 65 -13.37 -2.90 -9.82
C ILE A 65 -13.15 -4.36 -10.24
N GLN A 66 -13.48 -4.72 -11.48
CA GLN A 66 -13.25 -6.06 -12.00
C GLN A 66 -11.76 -6.40 -12.02
N GLU A 67 -10.93 -5.52 -12.55
CA GLU A 67 -9.47 -5.71 -12.57
C GLU A 67 -8.89 -5.79 -11.15
N LEU A 68 -9.39 -4.98 -10.22
CA LEU A 68 -8.99 -5.04 -8.81
C LEU A 68 -9.36 -6.40 -8.20
N VAL A 69 -10.59 -6.87 -8.40
CA VAL A 69 -11.06 -8.15 -7.87
C VAL A 69 -10.27 -9.32 -8.45
N ASN A 70 -9.99 -9.28 -9.76
CA ASN A 70 -9.19 -10.31 -10.44
C ASN A 70 -7.75 -10.31 -9.91
N THR A 71 -7.12 -9.13 -9.81
CA THR A 71 -5.76 -9.00 -9.27
C THR A 71 -5.68 -9.51 -7.83
N CYS A 72 -6.65 -9.17 -6.98
CA CYS A 72 -6.73 -9.69 -5.61
C CYS A 72 -6.86 -11.21 -5.59
N PHE A 73 -7.68 -11.79 -6.46
CA PHE A 73 -7.83 -13.23 -6.56
C PHE A 73 -6.53 -13.91 -6.99
N ASP A 74 -5.83 -13.37 -7.99
CA ASP A 74 -4.58 -13.93 -8.52
C ASP A 74 -3.48 -13.99 -7.45
N ILE A 75 -3.45 -13.01 -6.54
CA ILE A 75 -2.50 -12.99 -5.42
C ILE A 75 -2.98 -13.76 -4.17
N GLU A 76 -4.13 -14.45 -4.24
CA GLU A 76 -4.80 -15.21 -3.16
C GLU A 76 -5.52 -14.38 -2.09
N MET A 77 -5.80 -13.09 -2.32
CA MET A 77 -6.72 -12.31 -1.50
C MET A 77 -8.18 -12.59 -1.90
N ASN A 78 -8.94 -13.21 -0.98
CA ASN A 78 -10.32 -13.61 -1.26
C ASN A 78 -11.30 -12.45 -1.02
N ILE A 79 -12.05 -12.05 -2.04
CA ILE A 79 -13.13 -11.06 -1.92
C ILE A 79 -14.47 -11.80 -2.03
N LEU A 80 -15.19 -11.90 -0.91
CA LEU A 80 -16.46 -12.65 -0.85
C LEU A 80 -17.56 -11.91 -1.61
N ASN A 81 -17.74 -10.62 -1.32
CA ASN A 81 -18.71 -9.79 -2.02
C ASN A 81 -18.05 -9.07 -3.20
N LYS A 82 -18.14 -9.64 -4.41
CA LYS A 82 -17.55 -9.06 -5.62
C LYS A 82 -18.35 -7.85 -6.16
N SER A 83 -19.59 -7.67 -5.74
CA SER A 83 -20.45 -6.54 -6.09
C SER A 83 -20.47 -5.51 -4.96
N SER A 84 -19.43 -4.69 -4.88
CA SER A 84 -19.38 -3.57 -3.95
C SER A 84 -20.41 -2.51 -4.32
N PRO A 85 -21.10 -1.88 -3.35
CA PRO A 85 -21.83 -0.64 -3.58
C PRO A 85 -20.90 0.44 -4.16
N ILE A 86 -21.35 1.14 -5.20
CA ILE A 86 -20.63 2.28 -5.80
C ILE A 86 -21.41 3.54 -5.45
N GLN A 87 -20.77 4.50 -4.78
CA GLN A 87 -21.36 5.80 -4.49
C GLN A 87 -20.54 6.92 -5.15
N GLN A 88 -21.17 7.68 -6.04
CA GLN A 88 -20.55 8.85 -6.64
C GLN A 88 -20.85 10.10 -5.80
N VAL A 89 -19.80 10.81 -5.40
CA VAL A 89 -19.87 12.07 -4.63
C VAL A 89 -19.28 13.18 -5.50
N LEU A 90 -20.09 14.18 -5.85
CA LEU A 90 -19.62 15.34 -6.62
C LEU A 90 -18.81 16.24 -5.69
N SER A 91 -17.49 16.26 -5.87
CA SER A 91 -16.59 17.09 -5.07
C SER A 91 -15.26 17.30 -5.80
N ASN A 92 -14.51 18.30 -5.35
CA ASN A 92 -13.24 18.69 -5.95
C ASN A 92 -12.13 17.79 -5.40
N THR A 93 -11.29 17.23 -6.27
CA THR A 93 -10.13 16.42 -5.84
C THR A 93 -9.02 17.33 -5.29
N SER A 94 -9.15 17.76 -4.04
CA SER A 94 -8.18 18.62 -3.36
C SER A 94 -7.39 17.84 -2.30
N ILE A 95 -6.21 18.35 -1.94
CA ILE A 95 -5.41 17.84 -0.82
C ILE A 95 -6.22 17.92 0.49
N ALA A 96 -7.07 18.94 0.65
CA ALA A 96 -7.94 19.10 1.81
C ALA A 96 -8.97 17.96 1.91
N LEU A 97 -9.57 17.56 0.78
CA LEU A 97 -10.54 16.45 0.76
C LEU A 97 -9.87 15.12 1.16
N TYR A 98 -8.65 14.84 0.68
CA TYR A 98 -7.90 13.65 1.10
C TYR A 98 -7.62 13.66 2.61
N ALA A 99 -7.20 14.81 3.15
CA ALA A 99 -6.92 14.94 4.58
C ALA A 99 -8.17 14.71 5.44
N GLU A 100 -9.33 15.23 5.02
CA GLU A 100 -10.61 15.03 5.71
C GLU A 100 -11.07 13.58 5.66
N ILE A 101 -11.00 12.94 4.49
CA ILE A 101 -11.32 11.51 4.33
C ILE A 101 -10.47 10.67 5.28
N LYS A 102 -9.15 10.88 5.29
CA LYS A 102 -8.22 10.13 6.13
C LYS A 102 -8.42 10.40 7.61
N CYS A 103 -8.65 11.66 7.98
CA CYS A 103 -8.96 12.03 9.35
C CYS A 103 -10.19 11.28 9.86
N ILE A 104 -11.33 11.39 9.14
CA ILE A 104 -12.58 10.76 9.56
C ILE A 104 -12.48 9.23 9.53
N SER A 105 -11.89 8.64 8.48
CA SER A 105 -11.76 7.18 8.38
C SER A 105 -10.94 6.61 9.52
N ASP A 106 -9.81 7.23 9.84
CA ASP A 106 -8.81 6.65 10.74
C ASP A 106 -9.13 6.99 12.20
N THR A 107 -9.67 8.18 12.48
CA THR A 107 -9.86 8.66 13.87
C THR A 107 -11.29 8.59 14.37
N VAL A 108 -12.29 8.75 13.50
CA VAL A 108 -13.70 8.78 13.91
C VAL A 108 -14.36 7.43 13.69
N LEU A 109 -14.19 6.85 12.50
CA LEU A 109 -14.88 5.64 12.09
C LEU A 109 -14.07 4.37 12.35
N GLY A 110 -12.74 4.46 12.41
CA GLY A 110 -11.85 3.30 12.54
C GLY A 110 -11.95 2.35 11.34
N VAL A 111 -12.22 2.88 10.14
CA VAL A 111 -12.38 2.08 8.91
C VAL A 111 -11.13 2.19 8.04
N ALA A 112 -10.60 1.04 7.62
CA ALA A 112 -9.48 1.03 6.68
C ALA A 112 -9.91 1.65 5.34
N SER A 113 -9.16 2.67 4.90
CA SER A 113 -9.44 3.39 3.65
C SER A 113 -8.24 3.37 2.71
N GLN A 114 -8.49 3.20 1.41
CA GLN A 114 -7.47 3.33 0.36
C GLN A 114 -7.94 4.37 -0.66
N CYS A 115 -7.14 5.41 -0.86
CA CYS A 115 -7.43 6.44 -1.86
C CYS A 115 -6.57 6.21 -3.11
N VAL A 116 -7.17 6.31 -4.28
CA VAL A 116 -6.49 6.17 -5.58
C VAL A 116 -6.79 7.42 -6.40
N GLN A 117 -5.74 8.06 -6.92
CA GLN A 117 -5.93 9.16 -7.88
C GLN A 117 -6.35 8.59 -9.23
N SER A 118 -7.30 9.24 -9.89
CA SER A 118 -7.83 8.80 -11.19
C SER A 118 -6.76 8.55 -12.25
N LYS A 119 -5.68 9.35 -12.27
CA LYS A 119 -4.54 9.15 -13.19
C LYS A 119 -3.71 7.89 -12.94
N HIS A 120 -3.74 7.32 -11.73
CA HIS A 120 -2.98 6.13 -11.35
C HIS A 120 -3.82 4.85 -11.34
N ILE A 121 -5.11 4.94 -11.66
CA ILE A 121 -5.99 3.79 -11.91
C ILE A 121 -5.39 2.86 -12.99
N PHE A 122 -4.44 3.36 -13.81
CA PHE A 122 -3.81 2.64 -14.91
C PHE A 122 -2.34 2.22 -14.71
N GLN A 123 -1.73 2.46 -13.54
CA GLN A 123 -0.34 2.06 -13.30
C GLN A 123 -0.09 1.63 -11.84
N ALA A 124 0.20 0.35 -11.66
CA ALA A 124 0.63 -0.22 -10.40
C ALA A 124 2.15 -0.48 -10.40
N LYS A 125 2.82 -0.19 -9.29
CA LYS A 125 4.22 -0.58 -9.03
C LYS A 125 4.31 -1.28 -7.67
N SER A 126 5.17 -2.30 -7.62
CA SER A 126 5.30 -3.27 -6.53
C SER A 126 6.39 -2.88 -5.51
N ILE A 127 6.20 -3.26 -4.25
CA ILE A 127 7.10 -3.01 -3.11
C ILE A 127 7.00 -4.16 -2.10
N PRO A 128 8.11 -4.60 -1.50
CA PRO A 128 8.10 -5.46 -0.30
C PRO A 128 9.40 -5.43 0.54
N PHE A 129 9.53 -6.44 1.43
CA PHE A 129 10.20 -6.34 2.73
C PHE A 129 10.93 -7.63 3.19
N ILE A 130 11.70 -7.52 4.29
CA ILE A 130 12.83 -8.34 4.77
C ILE A 130 12.47 -9.22 5.99
N SER A 131 13.04 -10.42 6.12
CA SER A 131 13.46 -10.99 7.44
C SER A 131 14.33 -12.25 7.28
N GLN A 132 15.36 -12.40 8.12
CA GLN A 132 16.21 -13.61 8.24
C GLN A 132 16.42 -14.07 9.71
N GLN A 133 16.13 -13.26 10.74
CA GLN A 133 16.23 -13.63 12.16
C GLN A 133 15.21 -12.87 13.02
N PRO A 134 14.70 -13.42 14.15
CA PRO A 134 13.77 -12.71 15.04
C PRO A 134 14.42 -11.44 15.58
N THR A 135 14.04 -10.32 14.99
CA THR A 135 14.59 -8.99 15.30
C THR A 135 13.42 -8.04 15.43
N MET A 136 13.33 -7.33 16.55
CA MET A 136 12.39 -6.21 16.65
C MET A 136 12.93 -5.06 15.82
N ILE A 137 12.20 -4.65 14.79
CA ILE A 137 12.52 -3.49 13.98
C ILE A 137 11.70 -2.33 14.50
N ILE A 138 12.38 -1.23 14.82
CA ILE A 138 11.75 0.02 15.25
C ILE A 138 12.10 1.10 14.23
N GLY A 139 11.09 1.70 13.63
CA GLY A 139 11.23 2.89 12.79
C GLY A 139 10.69 4.11 13.53
N ALA A 140 11.49 5.16 13.62
CA ALA A 140 11.07 6.44 14.19
C ALA A 140 11.24 7.55 13.16
N ALA A 141 10.27 8.44 13.07
CA ALA A 141 10.33 9.60 12.18
C ALA A 141 9.75 10.84 12.89
N VAL A 142 10.33 12.00 12.62
CA VAL A 142 9.80 13.29 13.04
C VAL A 142 9.57 14.14 11.79
N SER A 143 8.35 14.64 11.66
CA SER A 143 7.95 15.54 10.59
C SER A 143 7.78 16.95 11.15
N HIS A 144 8.53 17.89 10.58
CA HIS A 144 8.47 19.31 10.91
C HIS A 144 7.48 20.05 10.01
N PRO A 145 6.81 21.10 10.52
CA PRO A 145 6.00 21.98 9.70
C PRO A 145 6.85 22.72 8.66
N SER A 146 6.22 23.17 7.57
CA SER A 146 6.91 23.96 6.52
C SER A 146 7.52 25.23 7.12
N PRO A 147 8.73 25.67 6.70
CA PRO A 147 9.33 26.92 7.16
C PRO A 147 8.44 28.15 6.95
N SER A 148 7.50 28.08 6.01
CA SER A 148 6.54 29.15 5.67
C SER A 148 5.19 29.04 6.39
N SER A 149 5.03 28.09 7.32
CA SER A 149 3.77 27.85 8.02
C SER A 149 3.75 28.51 9.40
N ASP A 150 2.56 28.66 9.96
CA ASP A 150 2.36 29.26 11.27
C ASP A 150 3.17 28.52 12.36
N TYR A 151 3.89 29.28 13.19
CA TYR A 151 4.74 28.77 14.27
C TYR A 151 3.96 28.03 15.37
N THR A 152 2.63 28.10 15.35
CA THR A 152 1.75 27.33 16.24
C THR A 152 1.60 25.85 15.83
N ARG A 153 2.05 25.46 14.63
CA ARG A 153 1.94 24.07 14.17
C ARG A 153 2.92 23.16 14.91
N PRO A 154 2.46 22.05 15.50
CA PRO A 154 3.32 21.14 16.24
C PRO A 154 4.20 20.29 15.30
N ASN A 155 5.31 19.80 15.84
CA ASN A 155 6.06 18.69 15.22
C ASN A 155 5.30 17.37 15.44
N ILE A 156 5.30 16.50 14.45
CA ILE A 156 4.68 15.17 14.55
C ILE A 156 5.78 14.13 14.67
N ALA A 157 5.80 13.38 15.78
CA ALA A 157 6.65 12.22 15.95
C ALA A 157 5.84 10.94 15.77
N ALA A 158 6.36 10.00 14.98
CA ALA A 158 5.77 8.68 14.76
C ALA A 158 6.78 7.58 15.11
N LEU A 159 6.30 6.53 15.76
CA LEU A 159 7.07 5.34 16.14
C LEU A 159 6.33 4.10 15.65
N TYR A 160 7.02 3.24 14.91
CA TYR A 160 6.50 1.97 14.40
C TYR A 160 7.38 0.83 14.91
N THR A 161 6.76 -0.28 15.30
CA THR A 161 7.45 -1.47 15.78
C THR A 161 6.92 -2.70 15.07
N SER A 162 7.81 -3.57 14.60
CA SER A 162 7.41 -4.89 14.11
C SER A 162 6.73 -5.72 15.20
N MET A 163 5.67 -6.45 14.84
CA MET A 163 4.85 -7.21 15.78
C MET A 163 5.11 -8.73 15.72
N ASN A 164 5.88 -9.22 14.75
CA ASN A 164 6.19 -10.65 14.59
C ASN A 164 7.56 -10.92 13.95
N SER A 165 7.92 -12.20 13.80
CA SER A 165 9.20 -12.66 13.22
C SER A 165 9.36 -12.40 11.71
N LYS A 166 8.25 -12.10 11.01
CA LYS A 166 8.26 -11.61 9.62
C LYS A 166 8.40 -10.08 9.54
N ALA A 167 8.58 -9.45 10.70
CA ALA A 167 8.61 -8.01 10.90
C ALA A 167 7.41 -7.26 10.27
N SER A 168 6.21 -7.89 10.33
CA SER A 168 4.93 -7.26 9.98
C SER A 168 4.36 -6.41 11.10
#